data_AF-A0A368VDU8-F1
#
_entry.id   AF-A0A368VDU8-F1
#
_cell.length_a   1.000
_cell.length_b   1.000
_cell.length_c   1.000
_cell.angle_alpha   90.00
_cell.angle_beta   90.00
_cell.angle_gamma   90.00
#
_symmetry.space_group_name_H-M   'P 1'
#
loop_
_entity.id
_entity.type
_entity.pdbx_description
1 polymer ?
#
loop_
_entity_poly.entity_id
_entity_poly.type
_entity_poly.pdbx_seq_one_letter_code
_entity_poly.pdbx_strand_id
1 'polypeptide(L)'
;MQRKKDFARSLFIKQYINNMEVQQEKKVVLFLLITILSITFLGCTQESSYLEGTIEKVDKDSIIMLVTRSKSKIGEPDKVILRSEEMDFTTLEKGQKVKVWVNDEGVRLSNPPQVWARKIEVIE
;
A
#
# COMPACT_ATOMS: atom_id res chain seq x y z
N MET A 1 -27.78 64.08 -10.62
CA MET A 1 -28.12 62.66 -10.84
C MET A 1 -26.91 61.79 -11.23
N GLN A 2 -25.86 62.36 -11.86
CA GLN A 2 -24.68 61.62 -12.36
C GLN A 2 -23.77 61.00 -11.27
N ARG A 3 -23.43 61.76 -10.21
CA ARG A 3 -22.54 61.28 -9.12
C ARG A 3 -22.98 59.99 -8.43
N LYS A 4 -24.30 59.73 -8.33
CA LYS A 4 -24.82 58.48 -7.74
C LYS A 4 -24.61 57.27 -8.67
N LYS A 5 -24.65 57.47 -9.99
CA LYS A 5 -24.40 56.42 -10.99
C LYS A 5 -22.91 56.03 -11.03
N ASP A 6 -22.02 57.01 -10.89
CA ASP A 6 -20.57 56.76 -10.90
C ASP A 6 -20.10 56.03 -9.63
N PHE A 7 -20.70 56.36 -8.47
CA PHE A 7 -20.43 55.65 -7.23
C PHE A 7 -20.90 54.18 -7.28
N ALA A 8 -22.10 53.92 -7.82
CA ALA A 8 -22.62 52.57 -7.98
C ALA A 8 -21.76 51.72 -8.94
N ARG A 9 -21.28 52.32 -10.04
CA ARG A 9 -20.36 51.65 -10.98
C ARG A 9 -19.02 51.31 -10.33
N SER A 10 -18.46 52.22 -9.54
CA SER A 10 -17.22 51.98 -8.80
C SER A 10 -17.36 50.83 -7.79
N LEU A 11 -18.49 50.76 -7.08
CA LEU A 11 -18.76 49.66 -6.14
C LEU A 11 -18.87 48.31 -6.86
N PHE A 12 -19.55 48.27 -8.00
CA PHE A 12 -19.74 47.04 -8.78
C PHE A 12 -18.43 46.51 -9.34
N ILE A 13 -17.55 47.39 -9.83
CA ILE A 13 -16.22 47.01 -10.33
C ILE A 13 -15.35 46.43 -9.21
N LYS A 14 -15.33 47.06 -8.02
CA LYS A 14 -14.58 46.54 -6.86
C LYS A 14 -15.08 45.17 -6.43
N GLN A 15 -16.40 44.98 -6.39
CA GLN A 15 -16.99 43.70 -6.00
C GLN A 15 -16.71 42.60 -7.03
N TYR A 16 -16.68 42.94 -8.33
CA TYR A 16 -16.33 42.01 -9.40
C TYR A 16 -14.86 41.58 -9.35
N ILE A 17 -13.94 42.52 -9.11
CA ILE A 17 -12.50 42.23 -8.98
C ILE A 17 -12.25 41.30 -7.78
N ASN A 18 -12.80 41.62 -6.59
CA ASN A 18 -12.66 40.78 -5.41
C ASN A 18 -13.23 39.36 -5.64
N ASN A 19 -14.36 39.24 -6.33
CA ASN A 19 -14.93 37.93 -6.65
C ASN A 19 -14.06 37.14 -7.63
N MET A 20 -13.41 37.79 -8.61
CA MET A 20 -12.48 37.11 -9.53
C MET A 20 -11.21 36.65 -8.82
N GLU A 21 -10.67 37.45 -7.90
CA GLU A 21 -9.50 37.14 -7.09
C GLU A 21 -9.75 35.93 -6.18
N VAL A 22 -10.88 35.92 -5.47
CA VAL A 22 -11.32 34.78 -4.64
C VAL A 22 -11.55 33.51 -5.47
N GLN A 23 -12.02 33.64 -6.73
CA GLN A 23 -12.17 32.50 -7.64
C GLN A 23 -10.82 31.97 -8.16
N GLN A 24 -9.82 32.85 -8.34
CA GLN A 24 -8.46 32.45 -8.70
C GLN A 24 -7.77 31.73 -7.53
N GLU A 25 -7.87 32.26 -6.31
CA GLU A 25 -7.31 31.63 -5.11
C GLU A 25 -7.87 30.21 -4.88
N LYS A 26 -9.18 30.03 -5.04
CA LYS A 26 -9.84 28.72 -4.91
C LYS A 26 -9.34 27.70 -5.93
N LYS A 27 -9.06 28.12 -7.16
CA LYS A 27 -8.53 27.24 -8.22
C LYS A 27 -7.09 26.81 -7.92
N VAL A 28 -6.26 27.72 -7.41
CA VAL A 28 -4.87 27.42 -7.04
C VAL A 28 -4.81 26.41 -5.89
N VAL A 29 -5.64 26.58 -4.86
CA VAL A 29 -5.72 25.65 -3.73
C VAL A 29 -6.21 24.27 -4.17
N LEU A 30 -7.23 24.20 -5.03
CA LEU A 30 -7.73 22.94 -5.56
C LEU A 30 -6.67 22.21 -6.39
N PHE A 31 -5.91 22.94 -7.22
CA PHE A 31 -4.83 22.36 -8.01
C PHE A 31 -3.70 21.81 -7.13
N LEU A 32 -3.32 22.55 -6.09
CA LEU A 32 -2.34 22.11 -5.08
C LEU A 32 -2.79 20.84 -4.37
N LEU A 33 -4.05 20.76 -3.95
CA LEU A 33 -4.60 19.57 -3.28
C LEU A 33 -4.62 18.34 -4.19
N ILE A 34 -5.01 18.50 -5.45
CA ILE A 34 -4.98 17.40 -6.44
C ILE A 34 -3.55 16.93 -6.67
N THR A 35 -2.59 17.86 -6.79
CA THR A 35 -1.18 17.52 -7.01
C THR A 35 -0.60 16.72 -5.84
N ILE A 36 -0.88 17.14 -4.60
CA ILE A 36 -0.46 16.42 -3.39
C ILE A 36 -1.07 15.01 -3.37
N LEU A 37 -2.37 14.90 -3.66
CA LEU A 37 -3.08 13.62 -3.68
C LEU A 37 -2.51 12.66 -4.73
N SER A 38 -2.21 13.15 -5.94
CA SER A 38 -1.61 12.35 -7.01
C SER A 38 -0.20 11.87 -6.68
N ILE A 39 0.62 12.70 -6.04
CA ILE A 39 1.98 12.32 -5.60
C ILE A 39 1.91 11.24 -4.51
N THR A 40 0.97 11.37 -3.55
CA THR A 40 0.78 10.34 -2.52
C THR A 40 0.23 9.02 -3.08
N PHE A 41 -0.59 9.04 -4.12
CA PHE A 41 -1.21 7.84 -4.68
C PHE A 41 -0.26 7.05 -5.60
N LEU A 42 0.56 7.73 -6.41
CA LEU A 42 1.55 7.10 -7.29
C LEU A 42 2.81 6.66 -6.55
N GLY A 43 3.18 7.31 -5.45
CA GLY A 43 4.36 6.98 -4.66
C GLY A 43 4.20 5.77 -3.72
N CYS A 44 3.00 5.22 -3.60
CA CYS A 44 2.70 4.12 -2.66
C CYS A 44 2.56 2.76 -3.38
N THR A 45 3.38 2.49 -4.40
CA THR A 45 3.61 1.12 -4.88
C THR A 45 4.39 0.36 -3.82
N GLN A 46 3.70 -0.07 -2.78
CA GLN A 46 4.28 -0.88 -1.72
C GLN A 46 4.68 -2.23 -2.33
N GLU A 47 5.98 -2.45 -2.50
CA GLU A 47 6.48 -3.76 -2.96
C GLU A 47 5.89 -4.83 -2.05
N SER A 48 5.20 -5.81 -2.64
CA SER A 48 4.55 -6.89 -1.90
C SER A 48 5.60 -7.67 -1.10
N SER A 49 5.41 -7.76 0.21
CA SER A 49 6.31 -8.51 1.09
C SER A 49 6.35 -9.98 0.69
N TYR A 50 7.55 -10.54 0.57
CA TYR A 50 7.72 -11.94 0.21
C TYR A 50 8.89 -12.61 0.93
N LEU A 51 8.82 -13.93 1.00
CA LEU A 51 9.84 -14.82 1.51
C LEU A 51 10.20 -15.83 0.42
N GLU A 52 11.49 -16.13 0.25
CA GLU A 52 11.95 -17.24 -0.57
C GLU A 52 12.62 -18.26 0.36
N GLY A 53 12.40 -19.54 0.09
CA GLY A 53 12.86 -20.58 0.99
C GLY A 53 12.60 -21.99 0.47
N THR A 54 12.92 -22.98 1.30
CA THR A 54 12.71 -24.39 1.00
C THR A 54 11.70 -24.98 1.98
N ILE A 55 10.73 -25.73 1.46
CA ILE A 55 9.74 -26.43 2.27
C ILE A 55 10.43 -27.54 3.06
N GLU A 56 10.35 -27.46 4.38
CA GLU A 56 10.89 -28.49 5.27
C GLU A 56 9.82 -29.52 5.65
N LYS A 57 8.58 -29.05 5.85
CA LYS A 57 7.44 -29.88 6.26
C LYS A 57 6.14 -29.28 5.75
N VAL A 58 5.25 -30.14 5.25
CA VAL A 58 3.88 -29.80 4.87
C VAL A 58 2.94 -30.49 5.86
N ASP A 59 2.14 -29.69 6.55
CA ASP A 59 1.04 -30.13 7.40
C ASP A 59 -0.29 -29.75 6.73
N LYS A 60 -1.40 -30.29 7.23
CA LYS A 60 -2.74 -30.11 6.63
C LYS A 60 -3.12 -28.63 6.42
N ASP A 61 -2.81 -27.79 7.41
CA ASP A 61 -3.24 -26.39 7.45
C ASP A 61 -2.04 -25.41 7.51
N SER A 62 -0.81 -25.91 7.38
CA SER A 62 0.39 -25.08 7.48
C SER A 62 1.61 -25.70 6.83
N ILE A 63 2.56 -24.85 6.44
CA ILE A 63 3.87 -25.26 5.92
C ILE A 63 4.97 -24.70 6.81
N ILE A 64 5.97 -25.52 7.11
CA ILE A 64 7.21 -25.07 7.72
C ILE A 64 8.23 -24.89 6.60
N MET A 65 8.76 -23.68 6.49
CA MET A 65 9.71 -23.29 5.46
C MET A 65 11.01 -22.78 6.10
N LEU A 66 12.14 -23.23 5.55
CA LEU A 66 13.46 -22.66 5.82
C LEU A 66 13.66 -21.47 4.90
N VAL A 67 13.85 -20.28 5.46
CA VAL A 67 13.94 -19.05 4.67
C VAL A 67 15.39 -18.88 4.19
N THR A 68 15.55 -18.66 2.89
CA THR A 68 16.84 -18.31 2.28
C THR A 68 16.93 -16.83 1.99
N ARG A 69 15.79 -16.16 1.77
CA ARG A 69 15.73 -14.73 1.52
C ARG A 69 14.43 -14.14 2.06
N SER A 70 14.55 -13.00 2.74
CA SER A 70 13.40 -12.25 3.25
C SER A 70 13.37 -10.85 2.64
N LYS A 71 12.25 -10.52 2.00
CA LYS A 71 11.85 -9.15 1.67
C LYS A 71 10.55 -8.85 2.41
N SER A 72 10.59 -8.93 3.73
CA SER A 72 9.46 -8.71 4.62
C SER A 72 9.90 -8.01 5.90
N LYS A 73 8.98 -7.33 6.57
CA LYS A 73 9.22 -6.70 7.88
C LYS A 73 9.48 -7.70 9.03
N ILE A 74 9.34 -9.02 8.78
CA ILE A 74 9.62 -10.08 9.77
C ILE A 74 11.12 -10.13 10.16
N GLY A 75 12.00 -9.50 9.35
CA GLY A 75 13.45 -9.57 9.51
C GLY A 75 14.03 -10.76 8.74
N GLU A 76 15.08 -11.37 9.28
CA GLU A 76 15.76 -12.54 8.69
C GLU A 76 15.57 -13.79 9.57
N PRO A 77 14.35 -14.38 9.61
CA PRO A 77 14.13 -15.61 10.36
C PRO A 77 14.74 -16.81 9.61
N ASP A 78 15.39 -17.73 10.31
CA ASP A 78 15.89 -18.98 9.68
C ASP A 78 14.75 -19.90 9.22
N LYS A 79 13.61 -19.84 9.92
CA LYS A 79 12.45 -20.71 9.72
C LYS A 79 11.15 -19.95 9.97
N VAL A 80 10.13 -20.25 9.19
CA VAL A 80 8.79 -19.66 9.34
C VAL A 80 7.70 -20.71 9.24
N ILE A 81 6.59 -20.47 9.93
CA ILE A 81 5.34 -21.24 9.78
C ILE A 81 4.41 -20.43 8.90
N LEU A 82 4.12 -20.94 7.71
CA LEU A 82 3.18 -20.37 6.76
C LEU A 82 1.79 -20.96 7.03
N ARG A 83 0.79 -20.10 7.16
CA ARG A 83 -0.63 -20.50 7.14
C ARG A 83 -1.38 -19.77 6.04
N SER A 84 -2.45 -20.38 5.56
CA SER A 84 -3.38 -19.75 4.64
C SER A 84 -4.78 -20.30 4.90
N GLU A 85 -5.79 -19.45 4.77
CA GLU A 85 -7.20 -19.88 4.81
C GLU A 85 -7.72 -20.20 3.39
N GLU A 86 -7.02 -19.72 2.35
CA GLU A 86 -7.47 -19.77 0.97
C GLU A 86 -6.66 -20.74 0.10
N MET A 87 -5.46 -21.14 0.54
CA MET A 87 -4.58 -22.04 -0.21
C MET A 87 -4.62 -23.47 0.31
N ASP A 88 -4.72 -24.41 -0.63
CA ASP A 88 -4.51 -25.83 -0.38
C ASP A 88 -3.01 -26.18 -0.53
N PHE A 89 -2.41 -26.62 0.58
CA PHE A 89 -1.00 -26.99 0.64
C PHE A 89 -0.72 -28.43 0.16
N THR A 90 -1.73 -29.22 -0.16
CA THR A 90 -1.57 -30.63 -0.57
C THR A 90 -0.78 -30.82 -1.87
N THR A 91 -0.67 -29.77 -2.70
CA THR A 91 0.09 -29.77 -3.95
C THR A 91 1.59 -29.52 -3.75
N LEU A 92 2.01 -29.17 -2.53
CA LEU A 92 3.38 -28.83 -2.20
C LEU A 92 4.08 -30.00 -1.53
N GLU A 93 5.38 -30.13 -1.79
CA GLU A 93 6.21 -31.23 -1.31
C GLU A 93 7.42 -30.74 -0.53
N LYS A 94 7.88 -31.58 0.40
CA LYS A 94 9.13 -31.34 1.12
C LYS A 94 10.31 -31.25 0.15
N GLY A 95 11.16 -30.25 0.33
CA GLY A 95 12.34 -30.01 -0.47
C GLY A 95 12.13 -29.05 -1.64
N GLN A 96 10.89 -28.69 -1.96
CA GLN A 96 10.62 -27.68 -2.99
C GLN A 96 11.10 -26.30 -2.55
N LYS A 97 11.73 -25.56 -3.47
CA LYS A 97 11.98 -24.13 -3.27
C LYS A 97 10.74 -23.37 -3.67
N VAL A 98 10.36 -22.40 -2.87
CA VAL A 98 9.16 -21.60 -3.08
C VAL A 98 9.41 -20.13 -2.83
N LYS A 99 8.64 -19.31 -3.54
CA LYS A 99 8.45 -17.89 -3.27
C LYS A 99 7.05 -17.68 -2.71
N VAL A 100 6.97 -17.05 -1.56
CA VAL A 100 5.73 -16.88 -0.80
C VAL A 100 5.49 -15.41 -0.55
N TRP A 101 4.36 -14.90 -1.03
CA TRP A 101 3.91 -13.55 -0.69
C TRP A 101 3.19 -13.58 0.65
N VAL A 102 3.63 -12.75 1.57
CA VAL A 102 3.18 -12.76 2.97
C VAL A 102 2.54 -11.43 3.36
N ASN A 103 1.64 -11.47 4.33
CA ASN A 103 1.12 -10.26 4.95
C ASN A 103 1.88 -9.94 6.24
N ASP A 104 2.63 -8.83 6.23
CA ASP A 104 3.43 -8.38 7.37
C ASP A 104 2.59 -7.92 8.58
N GLU A 105 1.30 -7.61 8.37
CA GLU A 105 0.39 -7.20 9.46
C GLU A 105 -0.05 -8.39 10.32
N GLY A 106 0.08 -9.61 9.80
CA GLY A 106 -0.39 -10.83 10.45
C GLY A 106 0.70 -11.66 11.14
N VAL A 107 1.88 -11.07 11.36
CA VAL A 107 3.02 -11.77 11.95
C VAL A 107 2.75 -12.04 13.43
N ARG A 108 2.71 -13.32 13.80
CA ARG A 108 2.66 -13.72 15.21
C ARG A 108 4.10 -13.93 15.71
N LEU A 109 4.40 -13.30 16.84
CA LEU A 109 5.67 -13.43 17.56
C LEU A 109 5.76 -14.81 18.25
N SER A 110 5.88 -15.87 17.46
CA SER A 110 6.21 -17.22 17.90
C SER A 110 7.65 -17.57 17.52
N ASN A 111 8.19 -18.67 18.05
CA ASN A 111 9.49 -19.20 17.63
C ASN A 111 9.33 -20.65 17.13
N PRO A 112 9.37 -20.92 15.81
CA PRO A 112 9.58 -19.97 14.71
C PRO A 112 8.38 -19.02 14.47
N PRO A 113 8.60 -17.83 13.86
CA PRO A 113 7.53 -16.86 13.58
C PRO A 113 6.50 -17.43 12.61
N GLN A 114 5.23 -17.09 12.86
CA GLN A 114 4.11 -17.55 12.05
C GLN A 114 3.53 -16.39 11.23
N VAL A 115 3.31 -16.63 9.94
CA VAL A 115 2.83 -15.62 8.99
C VAL A 115 1.79 -16.16 8.04
N TRP A 116 0.97 -15.25 7.51
CA TRP A 116 -0.09 -15.57 6.57
C TRP A 116 0.41 -15.45 5.14
N ALA A 117 0.35 -16.56 4.41
CA ALA A 117 0.65 -16.65 2.99
C ALA A 117 -0.59 -16.25 2.16
N ARG A 118 -0.39 -15.35 1.19
CA ARG A 118 -1.38 -14.92 0.20
C ARG A 118 -1.24 -15.63 -1.14
N LYS A 119 0.01 -15.91 -1.53
CA LYS A 119 0.33 -16.67 -2.75
C LYS A 119 1.60 -17.48 -2.50
N ILE A 120 1.65 -18.69 -3.04
CA ILE A 120 2.85 -19.51 -3.10
C ILE A 120 3.12 -19.84 -4.56
N GLU A 121 4.39 -19.77 -4.94
CA GLU A 121 4.87 -20.16 -6.26
C GLU A 121 6.11 -21.03 -6.09
N VAL A 122 6.11 -22.20 -6.73
CA VAL A 122 7.28 -23.09 -6.75
C VAL A 122 8.30 -22.52 -7.72
N ILE A 123 9.56 -22.45 -7.29
CA ILE A 123 10.69 -21.91 -8.06
C ILE A 123 11.79 -22.97 -8.18
N GLU A 124 12.56 -22.94 -9.28
CA GLU A 124 13.63 -23.92 -9.58
C GLU A 124 14.97 -23.58 -8.88
#